data_AF-A0A6B8W0R8-F1
#
_entry.id   AF-A0A6B8W0R8-F1
#
_cell.length_a   1.000
_cell.length_b   1.000
_cell.length_c   1.000
_cell.angle_alpha   90.00
_cell.angle_beta   90.00
_cell.angle_gamma   90.00
#
_symmetry.space_group_name_H-M   'P 1'
#
loop_
_entity.id
_entity.type
_entity.pdbx_description
1 polymer ?
#
loop_
_entity_poly.entity_id
_entity_poly.type
_entity_poly.pdbx_seq_one_letter_code
_entity_poly.pdbx_strand_id
1 'polypeptide(L)'
;MSLTDQGMPTHQHLVLPAIRAVAELGGSAKAKEIIDHIVENYPNADNLLQVTYPNRPDVAVFPERASWGRSTAKLIGALEQPSRGMYLTTDLGEELLSLPEVEAFEKIRELDREYYREQRRKKLEDPFTAGIEDRDEPSAEVLAVSEADDDSSASGWKIQLLERLHRLSPEGFEKFVLYLLRRYGLQLTHIGGSRDEGIDGIGTAPLSPVLSSRVAVQVKRYDPNGKPIGRDTVALFQRDAQTKGAERAILVTLSRFTEPARKAATTTIPTVDLIDGDRLADLIREDGESGVSLQPTVNEGWFDKFD
;
A
#
# COMPACT_ATOMS: atom_id res chain seq x y z
N MET A 1 32.04 -10.74 -21.97
CA MET A 1 30.75 -10.38 -22.60
C MET A 1 29.98 -9.56 -21.58
N SER A 2 29.53 -8.35 -21.91
CA SER A 2 28.76 -7.52 -20.97
C SER A 2 27.47 -8.23 -20.59
N LEU A 3 26.92 -7.98 -19.39
CA LEU A 3 25.61 -8.50 -19.00
C LEU A 3 24.52 -8.07 -19.99
N THR A 4 24.63 -6.87 -20.57
CA THR A 4 23.72 -6.39 -21.61
C THR A 4 23.85 -7.18 -22.91
N ASP A 5 25.05 -7.62 -23.27
CA ASP A 5 25.28 -8.47 -24.46
C ASP A 5 24.65 -9.87 -24.28
N GLN A 6 24.45 -10.29 -23.02
CA GLN A 6 23.73 -11.53 -22.66
C GLN A 6 22.21 -11.33 -22.59
N GLY A 7 21.69 -10.20 -23.07
CA GLY A 7 20.27 -9.89 -23.08
C GLY A 7 19.71 -9.36 -21.75
N MET A 8 20.56 -9.09 -20.75
CA MET A 8 20.11 -8.59 -19.45
C MET A 8 19.66 -7.13 -19.55
N PRO A 9 18.39 -6.80 -19.22
CA PRO A 9 17.89 -5.42 -19.26
C PRO A 9 18.62 -4.54 -18.25
N THR A 10 18.83 -3.27 -18.58
CA THR A 10 19.38 -2.31 -17.60
C THR A 10 18.31 -1.93 -16.57
N HIS A 11 18.70 -1.35 -15.43
CA HIS A 11 17.72 -0.87 -14.45
C HIS A 11 16.73 0.14 -15.05
N GLN A 12 17.17 1.00 -15.99
CA GLN A 12 16.29 1.94 -16.71
C GLN A 12 15.22 1.22 -17.53
N HIS A 13 15.56 0.09 -18.16
CA HIS A 13 14.58 -0.73 -18.90
C HIS A 13 13.57 -1.41 -17.96
N LEU A 14 13.88 -1.52 -16.67
CA LEU A 14 13.03 -2.15 -15.66
C LEU A 14 12.18 -1.14 -14.86
N VAL A 15 12.33 0.17 -15.14
CA VAL A 15 11.49 1.22 -14.53
C VAL A 15 10.04 1.06 -14.96
N LEU A 16 9.77 0.99 -16.27
CA LEU A 16 8.41 0.84 -16.79
C LEU A 16 7.75 -0.49 -16.35
N PRO A 17 8.43 -1.65 -16.38
CA PRO A 17 7.95 -2.88 -15.76
C PRO A 17 7.63 -2.76 -14.27
N ALA A 18 8.42 -2.00 -13.49
CA ALA A 18 8.14 -1.79 -12.08
C ALA A 18 6.88 -0.95 -11.84
N ILE A 19 6.69 0.13 -12.61
CA ILE A 19 5.47 0.95 -12.55
C ILE A 19 4.26 0.10 -12.95
N ARG A 20 4.38 -0.68 -14.02
CA ARG A 20 3.32 -1.58 -14.51
C ARG A 20 2.93 -2.61 -13.46
N ALA A 21 3.90 -3.25 -12.81
CA ALA A 21 3.64 -4.20 -11.74
C ALA A 21 2.83 -3.58 -10.59
N VAL A 22 3.17 -2.36 -10.14
CA VAL A 22 2.39 -1.66 -9.09
C VAL A 22 0.97 -1.37 -9.56
N ALA A 23 0.79 -0.92 -10.81
CA ALA A 23 -0.52 -0.63 -11.37
C ALA A 23 -1.39 -1.89 -11.50
N GLU A 24 -0.85 -2.98 -12.04
CA GLU A 24 -1.54 -4.27 -12.23
C GLU A 24 -1.87 -4.95 -10.88
N LEU A 25 -1.07 -4.73 -9.84
CA LEU A 25 -1.36 -5.15 -8.47
C LEU A 25 -2.37 -4.25 -7.73
N GLY A 26 -3.02 -3.32 -8.44
CA GLY A 26 -4.08 -2.46 -7.91
C GLY A 26 -3.60 -1.10 -7.40
N GLY A 27 -2.54 -0.56 -7.98
CA GLY A 27 -2.01 0.78 -7.71
C GLY A 27 -1.12 0.90 -6.46
N SER A 28 -0.98 -0.18 -5.69
CA SER A 28 -0.04 -0.27 -4.57
C SER A 28 0.52 -1.69 -4.43
N ALA A 29 1.80 -1.82 -4.06
CA ALA A 29 2.46 -3.12 -3.90
C ALA A 29 3.65 -3.06 -2.93
N LYS A 30 3.93 -4.19 -2.27
CA LYS A 30 5.18 -4.39 -1.50
C LYS A 30 6.36 -4.51 -2.46
N ALA A 31 7.54 -4.11 -2.00
CA ALA A 31 8.79 -4.21 -2.75
C ALA A 31 8.98 -5.61 -3.35
N LYS A 32 8.76 -6.66 -2.55
CA LYS A 32 8.89 -8.04 -2.99
C LYS A 32 7.86 -8.42 -4.06
N GLU A 33 6.58 -8.04 -3.88
CA GLU A 33 5.51 -8.31 -4.85
C GLU A 33 5.82 -7.69 -6.22
N ILE A 34 6.41 -6.50 -6.25
CA ILE A 34 6.84 -5.84 -7.50
C ILE A 34 7.93 -6.67 -8.20
N ILE A 35 8.93 -7.15 -7.45
CA ILE A 35 10.03 -7.93 -8.04
C ILE A 35 9.52 -9.30 -8.51
N ASP A 36 8.73 -9.99 -7.69
CA ASP A 36 8.14 -11.28 -8.04
C ASP A 36 7.27 -11.14 -9.31
N HIS A 37 6.42 -10.09 -9.39
CA HIS A 37 5.61 -9.81 -10.56
C HIS A 37 6.44 -9.49 -11.82
N ILE A 38 7.53 -8.73 -11.70
CA ILE A 38 8.45 -8.50 -12.84
C ILE A 38 9.08 -9.82 -13.28
N VAL A 39 9.56 -10.63 -12.34
CA VAL A 39 10.23 -11.89 -12.64
C VAL A 39 9.28 -12.88 -13.33
N GLU A 40 8.02 -12.94 -12.91
CA GLU A 40 7.02 -13.83 -13.50
C GLU A 40 6.58 -13.41 -14.92
N ASN A 41 6.56 -12.12 -15.21
CA ASN A 41 5.93 -11.58 -16.43
C ASN A 41 6.94 -11.02 -17.46
N TYR A 42 8.23 -10.94 -17.14
CA TYR A 42 9.24 -10.41 -18.06
C TYR A 42 9.61 -11.43 -19.14
N PRO A 43 9.74 -11.01 -20.42
CA PRO A 43 10.13 -11.91 -21.49
C PRO A 43 11.47 -12.60 -21.22
N ASN A 44 11.53 -13.93 -21.42
CA ASN A 44 12.72 -14.76 -21.19
C ASN A 44 13.27 -14.74 -19.75
N ALA A 45 12.44 -14.48 -18.74
CA ALA A 45 12.86 -14.43 -17.33
C ALA A 45 13.63 -15.67 -16.87
N ASP A 46 13.22 -16.89 -17.27
CA ASP A 46 13.92 -18.14 -16.92
C ASP A 46 15.41 -18.12 -17.28
N ASN A 47 15.74 -17.61 -18.47
CA ASN A 47 17.13 -17.49 -18.92
C ASN A 47 17.87 -16.38 -18.17
N LEU A 48 17.20 -15.26 -17.87
CA LEU A 48 17.78 -14.14 -17.13
C LEU A 48 18.07 -14.51 -15.66
N LEU A 49 17.25 -15.36 -15.05
CA LEU A 49 17.45 -15.86 -13.68
C LEU A 49 18.70 -16.74 -13.53
N GLN A 50 19.16 -17.39 -14.61
CA GLN A 50 20.39 -18.20 -14.60
C GLN A 50 21.67 -17.35 -14.65
N VAL A 51 21.57 -16.06 -14.96
CA VAL A 51 22.72 -15.16 -15.04
C VAL A 51 23.03 -14.59 -13.65
N THR A 52 24.23 -14.89 -13.16
CA THR A 52 24.74 -14.46 -11.84
C THR A 52 25.94 -13.54 -11.98
N TYR A 53 26.30 -12.82 -10.91
CA TYR A 53 27.48 -11.96 -10.95
C TYR A 53 28.76 -12.80 -10.88
N PRO A 54 29.83 -12.45 -11.64
CA PRO A 54 31.11 -13.15 -11.56
C PRO A 54 31.69 -13.20 -10.13
N ASN A 55 31.41 -12.18 -9.32
CA ASN A 55 31.92 -12.05 -7.96
C ASN A 55 30.89 -12.46 -6.88
N ARG A 56 29.64 -12.77 -7.26
CA ARG A 56 28.54 -13.20 -6.37
C ARG A 56 27.68 -14.24 -7.11
N PRO A 57 28.16 -15.50 -7.20
CA PRO A 57 27.51 -16.54 -8.00
C PRO A 57 26.19 -17.05 -7.41
N ASP A 58 25.90 -16.73 -6.15
CA ASP A 58 24.67 -17.02 -5.42
C ASP A 58 23.54 -15.99 -5.67
N VAL A 59 23.87 -14.84 -6.28
CA VAL A 59 22.92 -13.76 -6.53
C VAL A 59 22.60 -13.67 -8.03
N ALA A 60 21.35 -13.93 -8.37
CA ALA A 60 20.85 -13.69 -9.73
C ALA A 60 20.83 -12.20 -10.05
N VAL A 61 21.35 -11.82 -11.22
CA VAL A 61 21.47 -10.43 -11.65
C VAL A 61 20.10 -9.79 -11.87
N PHE A 62 19.15 -10.56 -12.39
CA PHE A 62 17.87 -10.03 -12.86
C PHE A 62 16.98 -9.46 -11.74
N PRO A 63 16.72 -10.16 -10.61
CA PRO A 63 15.96 -9.60 -9.49
C PRO A 63 16.63 -8.36 -8.85
N GLU A 64 17.96 -8.32 -8.79
CA GLU A 64 18.69 -7.16 -8.25
C GLU A 64 18.54 -5.95 -9.19
N ARG A 65 18.61 -6.15 -10.51
CA ARG A 65 18.34 -5.07 -11.48
C ARG A 65 16.89 -4.61 -11.45
N ALA A 66 15.93 -5.50 -11.21
CA ALA A 66 14.53 -5.13 -11.03
C ALA A 66 14.35 -4.28 -9.77
N SER A 67 15.06 -4.60 -8.68
CA SER A 67 15.09 -3.78 -7.47
C SER A 67 15.62 -2.37 -7.74
N TRP A 68 16.69 -2.25 -8.54
CA TRP A 68 17.19 -0.94 -8.98
C TRP A 68 16.20 -0.21 -9.89
N GLY A 69 15.54 -0.90 -10.82
CA GLY A 69 14.51 -0.28 -11.67
C GLY A 69 13.36 0.32 -10.85
N ARG A 70 12.87 -0.43 -9.86
CA ARG A 70 11.89 0.08 -8.88
C ARG A 70 12.42 1.28 -8.08
N SER A 71 13.68 1.22 -7.62
CA SER A 71 14.30 2.35 -6.93
C SER A 71 14.39 3.58 -7.83
N THR A 72 14.80 3.44 -9.10
CA THR A 72 14.82 4.53 -10.07
C THR A 72 13.42 5.10 -10.28
N ALA A 73 12.39 4.26 -10.42
CA ALA A 73 11.00 4.70 -10.53
C ALA A 73 10.56 5.60 -9.36
N LYS A 74 11.00 5.26 -8.13
CA LYS A 74 10.81 6.11 -6.95
C LYS A 74 11.57 7.44 -7.08
N LEU A 75 12.85 7.39 -7.42
CA LEU A 75 13.71 8.59 -7.45
C LEU A 75 13.24 9.63 -8.47
N ILE A 76 12.72 9.19 -9.61
CA ILE A 76 12.15 10.08 -10.64
C ILE A 76 10.71 10.52 -10.33
N GLY A 77 10.12 10.08 -9.21
CA GLY A 77 8.76 10.44 -8.80
C GLY A 77 7.64 9.69 -9.53
N ALA A 78 7.95 8.64 -10.30
CA ALA A 78 6.94 7.80 -10.96
C ALA A 78 6.28 6.79 -10.02
N LEU A 79 6.97 6.45 -8.93
CA LEU A 79 6.40 5.77 -7.76
C LEU A 79 6.66 6.62 -6.52
N GLU A 80 5.75 6.57 -5.56
CA GLU A 80 5.97 7.10 -4.22
C GLU A 80 6.10 5.96 -3.21
N GLN A 81 6.78 6.25 -2.10
CA GLN A 81 7.01 5.27 -1.05
C GLN A 81 6.49 5.86 0.27
N PRO A 82 5.19 5.73 0.59
CA PRO A 82 4.63 6.28 1.82
C PRO A 82 5.12 5.54 3.07
N SER A 83 5.67 4.32 2.93
CA SER A 83 6.30 3.58 4.03
C SER A 83 7.40 2.65 3.60
N ARG A 84 8.21 2.18 4.56
CA ARG A 84 9.33 1.27 4.29
C ARG A 84 8.83 0.02 3.54
N GLY A 85 9.24 -0.10 2.27
CA GLY A 85 8.91 -1.26 1.45
C GLY A 85 7.54 -1.26 0.75
N MET A 86 6.69 -0.24 0.90
CA MET A 86 5.42 -0.11 0.17
C MET A 86 5.50 0.98 -0.90
N TYR A 87 4.98 0.70 -2.09
CA TYR A 87 5.02 1.62 -3.23
C TYR A 87 3.62 1.89 -3.76
N LEU A 88 3.36 3.13 -4.16
CA LEU A 88 2.14 3.56 -4.85
C LEU A 88 2.49 4.18 -6.20
N THR A 89 1.57 4.04 -7.15
CA THR A 89 1.66 4.72 -8.46
C THR A 89 1.30 6.19 -8.29
N THR A 90 2.08 7.09 -8.91
CA THR A 90 1.80 8.52 -8.95
C THR A 90 1.17 8.92 -10.28
N ASP A 91 0.69 10.16 -10.41
CA ASP A 91 0.19 10.70 -11.69
C ASP A 91 1.25 10.59 -12.81
N LEU A 92 2.54 10.80 -12.48
CA LEU A 92 3.64 10.62 -13.43
C LEU A 92 3.81 9.14 -13.83
N GLY A 93 3.63 8.22 -12.88
CA GLY A 93 3.63 6.78 -13.16
C GLY A 93 2.51 6.39 -14.12
N GLU A 94 1.28 6.88 -13.89
CA GLU A 94 0.14 6.64 -14.79
C GLU A 94 0.37 7.26 -16.18
N GLU A 95 0.93 8.47 -16.25
CA GLU A 95 1.30 9.11 -17.52
C GLU A 95 2.30 8.23 -18.30
N LEU A 96 3.37 7.77 -17.64
CA LEU A 96 4.39 6.91 -18.27
C LEU A 96 3.82 5.58 -18.78
N LEU A 97 2.82 5.01 -18.11
CA LEU A 97 2.12 3.80 -18.57
C LEU A 97 1.22 4.05 -19.79
N SER A 98 0.74 5.28 -19.97
CA SER A 98 -0.12 5.65 -21.10
C SER A 98 0.65 5.91 -22.40
N LEU A 99 1.97 6.12 -22.32
CA LEU A 99 2.85 6.39 -23.45
C LEU A 99 3.27 5.09 -24.18
N PRO A 100 3.56 5.16 -25.49
CA PRO A 100 4.27 4.08 -26.18
C PRO A 100 5.59 3.74 -25.47
N GLU A 101 5.96 2.46 -25.42
CA GLU A 101 7.09 1.97 -24.63
C GLU A 101 8.42 2.68 -24.94
N VAL A 102 8.66 3.01 -26.22
CA VAL A 102 9.85 3.76 -26.65
C VAL A 102 9.86 5.19 -26.09
N GLU A 103 8.74 5.89 -26.16
CA GLU A 103 8.60 7.26 -25.66
C GLU A 103 8.68 7.30 -24.13
N ALA A 104 8.02 6.35 -23.45
CA ALA A 104 8.10 6.19 -22.01
C ALA A 104 9.56 5.97 -21.56
N PHE A 105 10.30 5.11 -22.27
CA PHE A 105 11.71 4.84 -21.96
C PHE A 105 12.60 6.07 -22.17
N GLU A 106 12.40 6.84 -23.23
CA GLU A 106 13.13 8.09 -23.47
C GLU A 106 12.87 9.10 -22.35
N LYS A 107 11.60 9.27 -21.96
CA LYS A 107 11.19 10.15 -20.85
C LYS A 107 11.81 9.70 -19.52
N ILE A 108 11.79 8.40 -19.22
CA ILE A 108 12.44 7.82 -18.03
C ILE A 108 13.94 8.15 -18.02
N ARG A 109 14.64 7.99 -19.15
CA ARG A 109 16.08 8.30 -19.25
C ARG A 109 16.39 9.78 -19.09
N GLU A 110 15.48 10.67 -19.49
CA GLU A 110 15.61 12.10 -19.25
C GLU A 110 15.45 12.44 -17.77
N LEU A 111 14.37 11.98 -17.14
CA LEU A 111 14.09 12.21 -15.73
C LEU A 111 15.19 11.65 -14.82
N ASP A 112 15.69 10.45 -15.11
CA ASP A 112 16.80 9.83 -14.37
C ASP A 112 18.10 10.65 -14.49
N ARG A 113 18.40 11.16 -15.70
CA ARG A 113 19.55 12.05 -15.91
C ARG A 113 19.39 13.37 -15.16
N GLU A 114 18.20 13.94 -15.16
CA GLU A 114 17.89 15.18 -14.46
C GLU A 114 18.07 15.00 -12.95
N TYR A 115 17.47 13.96 -12.36
CA TYR A 115 17.62 13.62 -10.95
C TYR A 115 19.10 13.58 -10.53
N TYR A 116 19.95 12.82 -11.24
CA TYR A 116 21.38 12.75 -10.90
C TYR A 116 22.17 14.04 -11.19
N ARG A 117 21.72 14.91 -12.11
CA ARG A 117 22.33 16.24 -12.30
C ARG A 117 22.01 17.13 -11.11
N GLU A 118 20.78 17.12 -10.64
CA GLU A 118 20.37 17.90 -9.47
C GLU A 118 21.09 17.45 -8.20
N GLN A 119 21.22 16.13 -7.97
CA GLN A 119 21.97 15.62 -6.83
C GLN A 119 23.45 16.03 -6.86
N ARG A 120 24.07 16.03 -8.05
CA ARG A 120 25.45 16.53 -8.23
C ARG A 120 25.56 18.03 -7.96
N ARG A 121 24.59 18.84 -8.40
CA ARG A 121 24.55 20.27 -8.13
C ARG A 121 24.42 20.54 -6.63
N LYS A 122 23.48 19.88 -5.94
CA LYS A 122 23.31 19.99 -4.48
C LYS A 122 24.59 19.63 -3.72
N LYS A 123 25.30 18.59 -4.14
CA LYS A 123 26.57 18.17 -3.53
C LYS A 123 27.73 19.16 -3.76
N LEU A 124 27.68 19.94 -4.84
CA LEU A 124 28.66 21.00 -5.13
C LEU A 124 28.33 22.31 -4.40
N GLU A 125 27.05 22.56 -4.12
CA GLU A 125 26.55 23.72 -3.39
C GLU A 125 26.71 23.58 -1.86
N ASP A 126 26.76 22.35 -1.33
CA ASP A 126 27.01 22.07 0.10
C ASP A 126 27.94 20.84 0.30
N PRO A 127 29.24 21.04 0.58
CA PRO A 127 30.18 19.94 0.78
C PRO A 127 29.98 19.16 2.09
N PHE A 128 29.14 19.63 3.02
CA PHE A 128 29.05 19.08 4.38
C PHE A 128 28.07 17.90 4.51
N THR A 129 27.23 17.64 3.52
CA THR A 129 26.25 16.53 3.51
C THR A 129 26.80 15.19 2.98
N ALA A 130 28.07 15.13 2.56
CA ALA A 130 28.64 13.95 1.90
C ALA A 130 29.01 12.76 2.82
N GLY A 131 28.61 12.76 4.10
CA GLY A 131 29.23 11.89 5.12
C GLY A 131 28.33 11.16 6.12
N ILE A 132 27.01 11.09 5.97
CA ILE A 132 26.17 10.29 6.89
C ILE A 132 24.97 9.70 6.17
N GLU A 133 25.13 8.57 5.48
CA GLU A 133 24.03 7.61 5.28
C GLU A 133 24.61 6.20 5.14
N ASP A 134 24.92 5.58 6.28
CA ASP A 134 24.72 4.15 6.48
C ASP A 134 24.75 3.84 7.98
N ARG A 135 23.59 3.46 8.55
CA ARG A 135 23.41 2.60 9.75
C ARG A 135 21.91 2.49 10.09
N ASP A 136 21.36 1.29 9.89
CA ASP A 136 20.10 0.82 10.46
C ASP A 136 20.12 0.87 12.01
N GLU A 137 19.04 1.44 12.58
CA GLU A 137 18.31 1.11 13.83
C GLU A 137 19.03 0.95 15.20
N PRO A 138 18.29 0.89 16.33
CA PRO A 138 17.16 1.70 16.81
C PRO A 138 17.45 2.26 18.23
N SER A 139 16.68 3.25 18.70
CA SER A 139 16.71 3.63 20.14
C SER A 139 15.30 3.63 20.70
N ALA A 140 15.04 2.64 21.55
CA ALA A 140 13.94 2.59 22.48
C ALA A 140 14.38 3.19 23.82
N GLU A 141 13.55 4.05 24.41
CA GLU A 141 13.44 4.25 25.87
C GLU A 141 12.08 4.94 26.15
N VAL A 142 11.02 4.15 26.36
CA VAL A 142 10.28 3.84 27.61
C VAL A 142 9.58 4.99 28.36
N LEU A 143 8.23 4.87 28.36
CA LEU A 143 7.29 4.86 29.51
C LEU A 143 7.07 6.14 30.34
N ALA A 144 5.82 6.64 30.32
CA ALA A 144 4.96 6.66 31.51
C ALA A 144 3.50 6.95 31.11
N VAL A 145 2.59 6.12 31.62
CA VAL A 145 1.12 6.20 31.45
C VAL A 145 0.54 7.07 32.56
N SER A 146 -0.43 7.93 32.24
CA SER A 146 -1.53 8.27 33.15
C SER A 146 -2.75 8.76 32.38
N GLU A 147 -3.86 8.04 32.54
CA GLU A 147 -5.22 8.37 32.12
C GLU A 147 -5.74 9.61 32.85
N ALA A 148 -6.40 10.53 32.14
CA ALA A 148 -7.55 11.33 32.60
C ALA A 148 -8.09 12.22 31.47
N ASP A 149 -9.28 11.84 30.97
CA ASP A 149 -10.39 12.66 30.45
C ASP A 149 -10.12 13.95 29.65
N ASP A 150 -10.42 13.93 28.35
CA ASP A 150 -11.28 14.94 27.69
C ASP A 150 -11.85 14.44 26.34
N ASP A 151 -13.10 13.97 26.38
CA ASP A 151 -13.87 13.32 25.30
C ASP A 151 -14.53 14.31 24.32
N SER A 152 -13.86 15.42 23.98
CA SER A 152 -14.45 16.46 23.09
C SER A 152 -13.65 16.79 21.83
N SER A 153 -12.36 16.43 21.76
CA SER A 153 -11.47 16.69 20.61
C SER A 153 -11.22 15.46 19.71
N ALA A 154 -11.53 14.25 20.20
CA ALA A 154 -11.35 13.00 19.45
C ALA A 154 -12.29 12.83 18.24
N SER A 155 -13.35 13.64 18.14
CA SER A 155 -14.42 13.51 17.14
C SER A 155 -14.14 14.26 15.82
N GLY A 156 -13.46 15.42 15.86
CA GLY A 156 -13.35 16.31 14.70
C GLY A 156 -12.53 15.75 13.54
N TRP A 157 -11.38 15.14 13.82
CA TRP A 157 -10.48 14.61 12.78
C TRP A 157 -11.06 13.36 12.11
N LYS A 158 -11.79 12.51 12.86
CA LYS A 158 -12.46 11.33 12.30
C LYS A 158 -13.52 11.75 11.29
N ILE A 159 -14.33 12.77 11.61
CA ILE A 159 -15.34 13.31 10.69
C ILE A 159 -14.66 13.83 9.42
N GLN A 160 -13.62 14.67 9.55
CA GLN A 160 -12.88 15.21 8.41
C GLN A 160 -12.28 14.11 7.51
N LEU A 161 -11.73 13.07 8.13
CA LEU A 161 -11.17 11.91 7.43
C LEU A 161 -12.25 11.15 6.66
N LEU A 162 -13.37 10.81 7.31
CA LEU A 162 -14.47 10.08 6.67
C LEU A 162 -15.08 10.86 5.51
N GLU A 163 -15.23 12.18 5.63
CA GLU A 163 -15.66 13.04 4.51
C GLU A 163 -14.64 13.05 3.36
N ARG A 164 -13.34 13.09 3.66
CA ARG A 164 -12.29 13.02 2.63
C ARG A 164 -12.28 11.68 1.91
N LEU A 165 -12.47 10.58 2.63
CA LEU A 165 -12.58 9.24 2.05
C LEU A 165 -13.88 9.09 1.24
N HIS A 166 -14.99 9.68 1.70
CA HIS A 166 -16.24 9.67 0.97
C HIS A 166 -16.14 10.43 -0.37
N ARG A 167 -15.28 11.44 -0.48
CA ARG A 167 -15.03 12.18 -1.74
C ARG A 167 -14.20 11.40 -2.77
N LEU A 168 -13.61 10.27 -2.42
CA LEU A 168 -12.95 9.40 -3.40
C LEU A 168 -13.99 8.80 -4.36
N SER A 169 -13.55 8.45 -5.57
CA SER A 169 -14.34 7.60 -6.46
C SER A 169 -14.63 6.25 -5.78
N PRO A 170 -15.70 5.52 -6.17
CA PRO A 170 -15.95 4.18 -5.64
C PRO A 170 -14.72 3.26 -5.71
N GLU A 171 -14.10 3.18 -6.89
CA GLU A 171 -12.88 2.41 -7.12
C GLU A 171 -11.68 2.96 -6.33
N GLY A 172 -11.54 4.28 -6.20
CA GLY A 172 -10.47 4.89 -5.40
C GLY A 172 -10.58 4.53 -3.91
N PHE A 173 -11.80 4.44 -3.38
CA PHE A 173 -12.02 4.00 -2.00
C PHE A 173 -11.73 2.50 -1.82
N GLU A 174 -12.13 1.66 -2.77
CA GLU A 174 -11.77 0.23 -2.80
C GLU A 174 -10.25 0.05 -2.76
N LYS A 175 -9.52 0.72 -3.66
CA LYS A 175 -8.05 0.67 -3.74
C LYS A 175 -7.40 1.11 -2.43
N PHE A 176 -7.87 2.20 -1.83
CA PHE A 176 -7.36 2.68 -0.54
C PHE A 176 -7.57 1.67 0.59
N VAL A 177 -8.75 1.06 0.69
CA VAL A 177 -9.04 0.05 1.72
C VAL A 177 -8.16 -1.18 1.54
N LEU A 178 -7.96 -1.65 0.31
CA LEU A 178 -7.06 -2.77 0.04
C LEU A 178 -5.60 -2.43 0.37
N TYR A 179 -5.15 -1.21 0.03
CA TYR A 179 -3.84 -0.70 0.45
C TYR A 179 -3.66 -0.78 1.97
N LEU A 180 -4.62 -0.25 2.73
CA LEU A 180 -4.57 -0.28 4.19
C LEU A 180 -4.51 -1.72 4.73
N LEU A 181 -5.36 -2.62 4.24
CA LEU A 181 -5.35 -4.03 4.67
C LEU A 181 -4.04 -4.75 4.34
N ARG A 182 -3.40 -4.42 3.22
CA ARG A 182 -2.07 -4.97 2.86
C ARG A 182 -0.97 -4.54 3.84
N ARG A 183 -1.09 -3.32 4.38
CA ARG A 183 -0.19 -2.82 5.43
C ARG A 183 -0.36 -3.55 6.75
N TYR A 184 -1.59 -3.97 7.06
CA TYR A 184 -1.88 -4.90 8.15
C TYR A 184 -1.49 -6.37 7.88
N GLY A 185 -0.74 -6.63 6.80
CA GLY A 185 -0.12 -7.93 6.54
C GLY A 185 -0.91 -8.85 5.62
N LEU A 186 -2.09 -8.45 5.15
CA LEU A 186 -2.85 -9.24 4.18
C LEU A 186 -2.16 -9.21 2.80
N GLN A 187 -2.33 -10.28 2.04
CA GLN A 187 -1.98 -10.35 0.63
C GLN A 187 -3.30 -10.37 -0.14
N LEU A 188 -3.58 -9.32 -0.91
CA LEU A 188 -4.88 -9.13 -1.56
C LEU A 188 -4.67 -8.74 -3.01
N THR A 189 -5.49 -9.28 -3.91
CA THR A 189 -5.62 -8.86 -5.31
C THR A 189 -6.94 -8.11 -5.45
N HIS A 190 -6.90 -6.91 -6.05
CA HIS A 190 -8.12 -6.16 -6.41
C HIS A 190 -8.77 -6.86 -7.61
N ILE A 191 -10.06 -7.14 -7.54
CA ILE A 191 -10.82 -7.85 -8.58
C ILE A 191 -11.91 -6.98 -9.19
N GLY A 192 -11.99 -5.71 -8.78
CA GLY A 192 -13.15 -4.84 -8.98
C GLY A 192 -13.74 -4.84 -10.40
N GLY A 193 -15.07 -4.83 -10.49
CA GLY A 193 -15.80 -4.77 -11.75
C GLY A 193 -17.31 -5.03 -11.61
N SER A 194 -18.10 -4.62 -12.60
CA SER A 194 -19.57 -4.75 -12.59
C SER A 194 -20.10 -6.20 -12.57
N ARG A 195 -19.24 -7.22 -12.68
CA ARG A 195 -19.61 -8.64 -12.72
C ARG A 195 -19.20 -9.44 -11.49
N ASP A 196 -18.56 -8.83 -10.50
CA ASP A 196 -17.81 -9.56 -9.48
C ASP A 196 -18.61 -9.97 -8.25
N GLU A 197 -19.93 -10.08 -8.38
CA GLU A 197 -20.82 -10.61 -7.33
C GLU A 197 -20.62 -9.91 -5.97
N GLY A 198 -20.14 -8.67 -5.97
CA GLY A 198 -19.91 -7.88 -4.76
C GLY A 198 -18.57 -8.13 -4.04
N ILE A 199 -17.57 -8.75 -4.65
CA ILE A 199 -16.24 -8.90 -4.03
C ILE A 199 -15.24 -7.95 -4.69
N ASP A 200 -14.60 -7.12 -3.86
CA ASP A 200 -13.67 -6.10 -4.34
C ASP A 200 -12.21 -6.57 -4.19
N GLY A 201 -11.92 -7.50 -3.28
CA GLY A 201 -10.60 -8.10 -3.12
C GLY A 201 -10.63 -9.56 -2.68
N ILE A 202 -9.65 -10.35 -3.12
CA ILE A 202 -9.45 -11.72 -2.64
C ILE A 202 -7.97 -12.00 -2.41
N GLY A 203 -7.67 -12.85 -1.44
CA GLY A 203 -6.30 -13.28 -1.20
C GLY A 203 -6.17 -14.04 0.10
N THR A 204 -5.11 -13.77 0.85
CA THR A 204 -4.73 -14.54 2.04
C THR A 204 -4.35 -13.65 3.21
N ALA A 205 -4.80 -14.04 4.41
CA ALA A 205 -4.37 -13.46 5.67
C ALA A 205 -3.45 -14.47 6.40
N PRO A 206 -2.22 -14.08 6.77
CA PRO A 206 -1.33 -14.96 7.53
C PRO A 206 -1.89 -15.20 8.94
N LEU A 207 -2.01 -16.47 9.33
CA LEU A 207 -2.36 -16.89 10.69
C LEU A 207 -1.13 -17.26 11.50
N SER A 208 -0.11 -17.80 10.83
CA SER A 208 1.19 -18.16 11.39
C SER A 208 2.24 -18.15 10.27
N PRO A 209 3.54 -18.34 10.57
CA PRO A 209 4.58 -18.40 9.54
C PRO A 209 4.37 -19.49 8.47
N VAL A 210 3.53 -20.49 8.72
CA VAL A 210 3.29 -21.64 7.82
C VAL A 210 1.81 -21.82 7.44
N LEU A 211 0.91 -20.98 7.96
CA LEU A 211 -0.54 -21.09 7.69
C LEU A 211 -1.12 -19.74 7.31
N SER A 212 -1.94 -19.73 6.28
CA SER A 212 -2.73 -18.58 5.84
C SER A 212 -4.17 -19.00 5.56
N SER A 213 -5.11 -18.11 5.84
CA SER A 213 -6.53 -18.31 5.55
C SER A 213 -6.93 -17.54 4.30
N ARG A 214 -7.79 -18.11 3.45
CA ARG A 214 -8.31 -17.41 2.27
C ARG A 214 -9.34 -16.37 2.68
N VAL A 215 -9.14 -15.12 2.28
CA VAL A 215 -9.98 -13.98 2.67
C VAL A 215 -10.61 -13.31 1.46
N ALA A 216 -11.91 -13.02 1.55
CA ALA A 216 -12.63 -12.14 0.62
C ALA A 216 -12.90 -10.78 1.29
N VAL A 217 -12.80 -9.71 0.51
CA VAL A 217 -13.01 -8.33 0.97
C VAL A 217 -14.09 -7.68 0.12
N GLN A 218 -15.05 -7.04 0.78
CA GLN A 218 -16.03 -6.15 0.16
C GLN A 218 -15.94 -4.77 0.82
N VAL A 219 -16.04 -3.74 -0.01
CA VAL A 219 -15.93 -2.34 0.35
C VAL A 219 -17.21 -1.62 -0.10
N LYS A 220 -17.87 -0.94 0.84
CA LYS A 220 -19.08 -0.16 0.57
C LYS A 220 -18.87 1.29 0.96
N ARG A 221 -18.72 2.18 -0.03
CA ARG A 221 -18.64 3.64 0.13
C ARG A 221 -20.01 4.27 0.41
N TYR A 222 -20.69 3.85 1.47
CA TYR A 222 -21.91 4.52 1.93
C TYR A 222 -21.60 5.87 2.59
N ASP A 223 -22.61 6.73 2.70
CA ASP A 223 -22.50 7.99 3.42
C ASP A 223 -22.20 7.70 4.91
N PRO A 224 -21.15 8.29 5.50
CA PRO A 224 -20.81 8.10 6.91
C PRO A 224 -21.93 8.53 7.87
N ASN A 225 -22.76 9.51 7.47
CA ASN A 225 -23.93 9.99 8.20
C ASN A 225 -25.26 9.38 7.69
N GLY A 226 -25.18 8.46 6.73
CA GLY A 226 -26.31 7.80 6.10
C GLY A 226 -26.92 6.66 6.92
N LYS A 227 -27.81 5.89 6.27
CA LYS A 227 -28.47 4.75 6.90
C LYS A 227 -27.45 3.66 7.28
N PRO A 228 -27.48 3.16 8.53
CA PRO A 228 -26.63 2.05 8.94
C PRO A 228 -26.84 0.77 8.11
N ILE A 229 -25.77 -0.02 7.96
CA ILE A 229 -25.80 -1.28 7.23
C ILE A 229 -26.55 -2.35 8.01
N GLY A 230 -27.53 -2.97 7.34
CA GLY A 230 -28.40 -4.00 7.89
C GLY A 230 -27.84 -5.42 7.72
N ARG A 231 -28.52 -6.37 8.37
CA ARG A 231 -28.22 -7.81 8.30
C ARG A 231 -28.17 -8.33 6.86
N ASP A 232 -29.07 -7.88 5.99
CA ASP A 232 -29.20 -8.44 4.64
C ASP A 232 -27.94 -8.23 3.81
N THR A 233 -27.27 -7.08 3.96
CA THR A 233 -25.99 -6.79 3.29
C THR A 233 -24.90 -7.75 3.74
N VAL A 234 -24.79 -7.99 5.06
CA VAL A 234 -23.79 -8.91 5.62
C VAL A 234 -24.07 -10.35 5.17
N ALA A 235 -25.34 -10.77 5.22
CA ALA A 235 -25.74 -12.12 4.82
C ALA A 235 -25.55 -12.37 3.32
N LEU A 236 -25.79 -11.37 2.47
CA LEU A 236 -25.49 -11.44 1.05
C LEU A 236 -23.98 -11.64 0.83
N PHE A 237 -23.17 -10.76 1.42
CA PHE A 237 -21.72 -10.85 1.30
C PHE A 237 -21.13 -12.18 1.81
N GLN A 238 -21.69 -12.75 2.88
CA GLN A 238 -21.28 -14.08 3.36
C GLN A 238 -21.46 -15.16 2.29
N ARG A 239 -22.57 -15.11 1.52
CA ARG A 239 -22.82 -16.06 0.44
C ARG A 239 -21.86 -15.85 -0.72
N ASP A 240 -21.58 -14.61 -1.07
CA ASP A 240 -20.65 -14.26 -2.14
C ASP A 240 -19.22 -14.74 -1.76
N ALA A 241 -18.79 -14.46 -0.53
CA ALA A 241 -17.50 -14.90 0.00
C ALA A 241 -17.39 -16.43 0.05
N GLN A 242 -18.45 -17.12 0.49
CA GLN A 242 -18.51 -18.58 0.48
C GLN A 242 -18.37 -19.15 -0.94
N THR A 243 -19.03 -18.53 -1.92
CA THR A 243 -18.97 -18.94 -3.32
C THR A 243 -17.56 -18.81 -3.90
N LYS A 244 -16.76 -17.83 -3.46
CA LYS A 244 -15.34 -17.71 -3.83
C LYS A 244 -14.38 -18.57 -2.98
N GLY A 245 -14.92 -19.43 -2.11
CA GLY A 245 -14.17 -20.33 -1.25
C GLY A 245 -13.39 -19.62 -0.14
N ALA A 246 -13.82 -18.42 0.27
CA ALA A 246 -13.18 -17.71 1.38
C ALA A 246 -13.53 -18.37 2.71
N GLU A 247 -12.54 -18.50 3.59
CA GLU A 247 -12.69 -19.03 4.94
C GLU A 247 -13.03 -17.92 5.95
N ARG A 248 -12.55 -16.70 5.67
CA ARG A 248 -12.92 -15.47 6.38
C ARG A 248 -13.31 -14.39 5.37
N ALA A 249 -14.10 -13.43 5.82
CA ALA A 249 -14.51 -12.30 5.01
C ALA A 249 -14.31 -10.98 5.76
N ILE A 250 -14.03 -9.90 5.06
CA ILE A 250 -13.90 -8.55 5.63
C ILE A 250 -14.86 -7.63 4.89
N LEU A 251 -15.74 -6.96 5.63
CA LEU A 251 -16.65 -5.96 5.08
C LEU A 251 -16.30 -4.59 5.63
N VAL A 252 -15.89 -3.69 4.73
CA VAL A 252 -15.45 -2.34 5.08
C VAL A 252 -16.47 -1.30 4.60
N THR A 253 -16.77 -0.32 5.43
CA THR A 253 -17.62 0.81 5.05
C THR A 253 -17.23 2.10 5.78
N LEU A 254 -17.68 3.24 5.26
CA LEU A 254 -17.63 4.52 5.97
C LEU A 254 -18.80 4.70 6.93
N SER A 255 -19.89 3.96 6.74
CA SER A 255 -21.08 4.03 7.60
C SER A 255 -20.95 3.11 8.83
N ARG A 256 -22.02 2.96 9.60
CA ARG A 256 -22.07 2.11 10.79
C ARG A 256 -22.81 0.81 10.51
N PHE A 257 -22.48 -0.24 11.24
CA PHE A 257 -23.25 -1.49 11.23
C PHE A 257 -24.32 -1.51 12.32
N THR A 258 -25.50 -2.01 11.98
CA THR A 258 -26.55 -2.28 12.97
C THR A 258 -26.20 -3.49 13.85
N GLU A 259 -26.76 -3.55 15.06
CA GLU A 259 -26.61 -4.72 15.94
C GLU A 259 -27.00 -6.06 15.29
N PRO A 260 -28.12 -6.16 14.54
CA PRO A 260 -28.43 -7.38 13.79
C PRO A 260 -27.37 -7.74 12.74
N ALA A 261 -26.72 -6.77 12.11
CA ALA A 261 -25.64 -7.01 11.16
C ALA A 261 -24.40 -7.58 11.85
N ARG A 262 -24.01 -7.01 13.01
CA ARG A 262 -22.90 -7.50 13.84
C ARG A 262 -23.12 -8.94 14.31
N LYS A 263 -24.35 -9.28 14.71
CA LYS A 263 -24.71 -10.65 15.08
C LYS A 263 -24.63 -11.61 13.89
N ALA A 264 -25.18 -11.22 12.74
CA ALA A 264 -25.18 -12.05 11.54
C ALA A 264 -23.75 -12.39 11.05
N ALA A 265 -22.84 -11.42 11.16
CA ALA A 265 -21.44 -11.55 10.76
C ALA A 265 -20.70 -12.73 11.41
N THR A 266 -21.10 -13.16 12.60
CA THR A 266 -20.44 -14.22 13.37
C THR A 266 -21.24 -15.53 13.42
N THR A 267 -22.48 -15.53 12.93
CA THR A 267 -23.40 -16.67 13.10
C THR A 267 -23.19 -17.77 12.04
N THR A 268 -22.63 -17.41 10.88
CA THR A 268 -22.45 -18.31 9.73
C THR A 268 -21.01 -18.26 9.23
N ILE A 269 -20.55 -19.33 8.59
CA ILE A 269 -19.23 -19.42 7.95
C ILE A 269 -19.38 -19.07 6.45
N PRO A 270 -18.49 -18.23 5.87
CA PRO A 270 -17.37 -17.57 6.53
C PRO A 270 -17.81 -16.48 7.50
N THR A 271 -17.10 -16.35 8.62
CA THR A 271 -17.30 -15.22 9.54
C THR A 271 -16.84 -13.93 8.87
N VAL A 272 -17.58 -12.84 9.10
CA VAL A 272 -17.27 -11.52 8.55
C VAL A 272 -16.70 -10.61 9.63
N ASP A 273 -15.50 -10.11 9.41
CA ASP A 273 -14.92 -9.02 10.19
C ASP A 273 -15.48 -7.69 9.65
N LEU A 274 -16.20 -6.96 10.50
CA LEU A 274 -16.86 -5.71 10.14
C LEU A 274 -15.99 -4.51 10.52
N ILE A 275 -15.63 -3.69 9.54
CA ILE A 275 -14.87 -2.46 9.72
C ILE A 275 -15.77 -1.28 9.33
N ASP A 276 -16.35 -0.60 10.33
CA ASP A 276 -17.12 0.63 10.14
C ASP A 276 -16.21 1.86 10.04
N GLY A 277 -16.80 3.03 9.77
CA GLY A 277 -16.04 4.26 9.61
C GLY A 277 -15.17 4.61 10.82
N ASP A 278 -15.68 4.39 12.04
CA ASP A 278 -14.94 4.66 13.27
C ASP A 278 -13.73 3.72 13.40
N ARG A 279 -13.91 2.42 13.18
CA ARG A 279 -12.81 1.45 13.22
C ARG A 279 -11.82 1.68 12.08
N LEU A 280 -12.29 2.07 10.89
CA LEU A 280 -11.43 2.41 9.75
C LEU A 280 -10.53 3.61 10.09
N ALA A 281 -11.08 4.66 10.70
CA ALA A 281 -10.31 5.81 11.15
C ALA A 281 -9.25 5.42 12.19
N ASP A 282 -9.61 4.54 13.14
CA ASP A 282 -8.65 4.03 14.13
C ASP A 282 -7.52 3.22 13.48
N LEU A 283 -7.83 2.36 12.51
CA LEU A 283 -6.82 1.60 11.76
C LEU A 283 -5.89 2.50 10.95
N ILE A 284 -6.41 3.58 10.36
CA ILE A 284 -5.58 4.56 9.63
C ILE A 284 -4.64 5.29 10.59
N ARG A 285 -5.14 5.65 11.78
CA ARG A 285 -4.33 6.27 12.83
C ARG A 285 -3.27 5.31 13.39
N GLU A 286 -3.65 4.08 13.70
CA GLU A 286 -2.76 3.03 14.22
C GLU A 286 -1.64 2.71 13.22
N ASP A 287 -1.91 2.82 11.92
CA ASP A 287 -0.93 2.63 10.86
C ASP A 287 0.14 3.74 10.77
N GLY A 288 -0.21 4.97 11.15
CA GLY A 288 0.71 6.11 11.26
C GLY A 288 1.24 6.71 9.94
N GLU A 289 1.11 6.02 8.81
CA GLU A 289 1.66 6.44 7.51
C GLU A 289 0.60 6.50 6.39
N SER A 290 -0.67 6.19 6.69
CA SER A 290 -1.79 6.20 5.74
C SER A 290 -2.51 7.56 5.66
N GLY A 291 -1.75 8.64 5.46
CA GLY A 291 -2.30 9.97 5.15
C GLY A 291 -2.88 10.76 6.32
N VAL A 292 -2.75 10.27 7.56
CA VAL A 292 -3.09 10.99 8.80
C VAL A 292 -1.87 11.02 9.70
N SER A 293 -1.46 12.22 10.12
CA SER A 293 -0.38 12.44 11.10
C SER A 293 -0.93 13.29 12.23
N LEU A 294 -0.82 12.80 13.47
CA LEU A 294 -1.20 13.57 14.66
C LEU A 294 -0.01 14.42 15.08
N GLN A 295 -0.21 15.74 15.11
CA GLN A 295 0.75 16.65 15.72
C GLN A 295 0.40 16.84 17.20
N PRO A 296 1.34 16.61 18.13
CA PRO A 296 1.09 16.90 19.54
C PRO A 296 0.96 18.42 19.74
N THR A 297 -0.14 18.84 20.37
CA THR A 297 -0.36 20.24 20.75
C THR A 297 -0.09 20.38 22.24
N VAL A 298 0.85 21.26 22.62
CA VAL A 298 1.12 21.58 24.02
C VAL A 298 0.08 22.58 24.50
N ASN A 299 -0.66 22.25 25.56
CA ASN A 299 -1.52 23.19 26.25
C ASN A 299 -0.71 23.95 27.30
N GLU A 300 -0.08 25.05 26.92
CA GLU A 300 0.77 25.84 27.81
C GLU A 300 0.04 26.27 29.10
N GLY A 301 -1.22 26.72 28.99
CA GLY A 301 -2.00 27.16 30.14
C GLY A 301 -2.40 26.06 31.13
N TRP A 302 -2.23 24.78 30.77
CA TRP A 302 -2.42 23.68 31.73
C TRP A 302 -1.30 23.64 32.77
N PHE A 303 -0.11 24.13 32.43
CA PHE A 303 1.06 24.12 33.30
C PHE A 303 1.02 25.24 34.35
N ASP A 304 0.24 26.29 34.11
CA ASP A 304 0.04 27.44 35.02
C ASP A 304 -0.40 27.03 36.44
N LYS A 305 -0.96 25.84 36.62
CA LYS A 305 -1.35 25.31 37.95
C LYS A 305 -0.17 24.87 38.83
N PHE A 306 1.04 24.86 38.27
CA PHE A 306 2.27 24.47 38.96
C PHE A 306 3.23 25.65 39.21
N ASP A 307 2.89 26.84 38.73
CA ASP A 307 3.56 28.11 39.04
C ASP A 307 2.83 28.86 40.16
#